data_AF-A0A6G1PN17-F1
#
_entry.id   AF-A0A6G1PN17-F1
#
_cell.length_a   1.000
_cell.length_b   1.000
_cell.length_c   1.000
_cell.angle_alpha   90.00
_cell.angle_beta   90.00
_cell.angle_gamma   90.00
#
_symmetry.space_group_name_H-M   'P 1'
#
loop_
_entity.id
_entity.type
_entity.pdbx_description
1 polymer ?
#
loop_
_entity_poly.entity_id
_entity_poly.type
_entity_poly.pdbx_seq_one_letter_code
_entity_poly.pdbx_strand_id
1 'polypeptide(L)'
;MSDIGNWFRNIPFITRTWFAASIALPLIGRLGLISGGHLILIPEFVFKRFHLWRPVTATLYFPVNHSTGFLYLFNLYFLYHYSTRLETGAFDGRPANYIFMLLFNWICIVITGMLMDMQLLMIPLVMSVLYVWAQFNKDTIVSFWFGTRFKAHYLPWVILAFNFIIGGSFIDELTGNLVGHLYFFLMFKYPMDLGGRAFLSTPDFLYRLFPNRWGVGSGFGVYAVPPRPGGTAQEPAGGGRGGRHNWGQGFRLGGE
;
A
#
# COMPACT_ATOMS: atom_id res chain seq x y z
N MET A 1 19.01 0.05 -24.90
CA MET A 1 18.28 -0.45 -23.71
C MET A 1 16.80 -0.45 -24.06
N SER A 2 16.06 -1.53 -23.81
CA SER A 2 14.66 -1.66 -24.23
C SER A 2 13.74 -0.68 -23.49
N ASP A 3 12.79 -0.06 -24.21
CA ASP A 3 11.81 0.89 -23.64
C ASP A 3 11.02 0.29 -22.48
N ILE A 4 10.73 -1.02 -22.55
CA ILE A 4 10.06 -1.80 -21.51
C ILE A 4 10.89 -1.84 -20.21
N GLY A 5 12.22 -2.00 -20.33
CA GLY A 5 13.11 -2.02 -19.17
C GLY A 5 13.18 -0.65 -18.49
N ASN A 6 13.10 0.44 -19.26
CA ASN A 6 13.02 1.79 -18.70
C ASN A 6 11.68 2.02 -18.01
N TRP A 7 10.55 1.65 -18.65
CA TRP A 7 9.23 1.73 -18.05
C TRP A 7 9.14 0.98 -16.72
N PHE A 8 9.60 -0.29 -16.67
CA PHE A 8 9.56 -1.10 -15.46
C PHE A 8 10.42 -0.50 -14.34
N ARG A 9 11.56 0.12 -14.66
CA ARG A 9 12.42 0.80 -13.68
C ARG A 9 11.80 2.08 -13.11
N ASN A 10 10.92 2.74 -13.86
CA ASN A 10 10.20 3.94 -13.41
C ASN A 10 9.06 3.63 -12.42
N ILE A 11 8.64 2.36 -12.32
CA ILE A 11 7.66 1.96 -11.31
C ILE A 11 8.29 2.09 -9.92
N PRO A 12 7.58 2.72 -8.96
CA PRO A 12 8.02 2.81 -7.57
C PRO A 12 8.38 1.46 -6.99
N PHE A 13 9.33 1.44 -6.06
CA PHE A 13 9.99 0.20 -5.63
C PHE A 13 9.00 -0.84 -5.09
N ILE A 14 8.08 -0.45 -4.20
CA ILE A 14 7.20 -1.39 -3.51
C ILE A 14 6.17 -1.94 -4.50
N THR A 15 5.51 -1.04 -5.24
CA THR A 15 4.56 -1.39 -6.30
C THR A 15 5.20 -2.28 -7.35
N ARG A 16 6.45 -2.00 -7.75
CA ARG A 16 7.19 -2.79 -8.73
C ARG A 16 7.43 -4.23 -8.25
N THR A 17 7.86 -4.39 -7.00
CA THR A 17 8.09 -5.73 -6.44
C THR A 17 6.79 -6.52 -6.32
N TRP A 18 5.70 -5.89 -5.87
CA TRP A 18 4.40 -6.52 -5.77
C TRP A 18 3.86 -6.91 -7.15
N PHE A 19 3.87 -5.98 -8.11
CA PHE A 19 3.43 -6.23 -9.49
C PHE A 19 4.23 -7.35 -10.15
N ALA A 20 5.56 -7.35 -10.01
CA ALA A 20 6.41 -8.39 -10.56
C ALA A 20 6.13 -9.76 -9.94
N ALA A 21 5.93 -9.83 -8.62
CA ALA A 21 5.58 -11.07 -7.94
C ALA A 21 4.20 -11.60 -8.37
N SER A 22 3.23 -10.70 -8.56
CA SER A 22 1.89 -11.01 -9.09
C SER A 22 1.89 -11.46 -10.55
N ILE A 23 2.97 -11.25 -11.31
CA ILE A 23 3.16 -11.84 -12.65
C ILE A 23 3.93 -13.15 -12.57
N ALA A 24 5.00 -13.19 -11.76
CA ALA A 24 5.88 -14.35 -11.68
C ALA A 24 5.16 -15.59 -11.13
N LEU A 25 4.37 -15.48 -10.06
CA LEU A 25 3.70 -16.64 -9.46
C LEU A 25 2.65 -17.28 -10.38
N PRO A 26 1.74 -16.53 -11.01
CA PRO A 26 0.82 -17.12 -11.99
C PRO A 26 1.52 -17.79 -13.16
N LEU A 27 2.62 -17.22 -13.65
CA LEU A 27 3.42 -17.82 -14.73
C LEU A 27 4.07 -19.13 -14.29
N ILE A 28 4.66 -19.18 -13.10
CA ILE A 28 5.23 -20.41 -12.52
C ILE A 28 4.15 -21.49 -12.39
N GLY A 29 2.95 -21.12 -11.92
CA GLY A 29 1.81 -22.02 -11.84
C GLY A 29 1.32 -22.50 -13.21
N ARG A 30 1.34 -21.63 -14.23
CA ARG A 30 0.94 -21.98 -15.61
C ARG A 30 1.95 -22.90 -16.31
N LEU A 31 3.24 -22.74 -16.02
CA LEU A 31 4.31 -23.61 -16.51
C LEU A 31 4.33 -24.99 -15.83
N GLY A 32 3.48 -25.22 -14.81
CA GLY A 32 3.38 -26.49 -14.11
C GLY A 32 4.56 -26.77 -13.17
N LEU A 33 5.42 -25.77 -12.89
CA LEU A 33 6.55 -25.92 -11.98
C LEU A 33 6.10 -26.18 -10.54
N ILE A 34 4.96 -25.59 -10.16
CA ILE A 34 4.32 -25.76 -8.85
C ILE A 34 2.82 -26.01 -9.08
N SER A 35 2.26 -27.03 -8.42
CA SER A 35 0.82 -27.31 -8.48
C SER A 35 0.04 -26.14 -7.86
N GLY A 36 -0.96 -25.61 -8.60
CA GLY A 36 -1.78 -24.48 -8.15
C GLY A 36 -2.46 -24.69 -6.79
N GLY A 37 -2.72 -25.95 -6.40
CA GLY A 37 -3.26 -26.31 -5.08
C GLY A 37 -2.33 -25.95 -3.90
N HIS A 38 -1.04 -25.72 -4.14
CA HIS A 38 -0.08 -25.26 -3.13
C HIS A 38 -0.03 -23.74 -2.99
N LEU A 39 -0.54 -23.02 -3.99
CA LEU A 39 -0.51 -21.56 -4.06
C LEU A 39 -1.78 -20.94 -3.49
N ILE A 40 -2.88 -21.69 -3.45
CA ILE A 40 -4.14 -21.26 -2.85
C ILE A 40 -4.13 -21.35 -1.32
N LEU A 41 -4.93 -20.48 -0.70
CA LEU A 41 -5.19 -20.51 0.72
C LEU A 41 -6.13 -21.67 1.02
N ILE A 42 -5.71 -22.55 1.93
CA ILE A 42 -6.55 -23.62 2.48
C ILE A 42 -6.37 -23.58 3.99
N PRO A 43 -7.38 -23.15 4.76
CA PRO A 43 -7.24 -22.91 6.21
C PRO A 43 -6.74 -24.13 6.97
N GLU A 44 -7.21 -25.34 6.62
CA GLU A 44 -6.79 -26.57 7.28
C GLU A 44 -5.29 -26.81 7.22
N PHE A 45 -4.66 -26.57 6.07
CA PHE A 45 -3.22 -26.79 5.92
C PHE A 45 -2.39 -25.70 6.61
N VAL A 46 -2.95 -24.51 6.80
CA VAL A 46 -2.27 -23.45 7.54
C VAL A 46 -2.24 -23.79 9.04
N PHE A 47 -3.38 -24.15 9.63
CA PHE A 47 -3.46 -24.43 11.06
C PHE A 47 -2.91 -25.81 11.46
N LYS A 48 -3.18 -26.85 10.67
CA LYS A 48 -2.76 -28.24 11.02
C LYS A 48 -1.34 -28.57 10.60
N ARG A 49 -0.80 -27.92 9.54
CA ARG A 49 0.52 -28.23 8.97
C ARG A 49 1.49 -27.04 8.94
N PHE A 50 1.13 -25.90 9.52
CA PHE A 50 1.97 -24.70 9.61
C PHE A 50 2.56 -24.23 8.26
N HIS A 51 1.79 -24.35 7.17
CA HIS A 51 2.20 -23.87 5.85
C HIS A 51 2.10 -22.34 5.74
N LEU A 52 3.01 -21.61 6.39
CA LEU A 52 3.00 -20.13 6.50
C LEU A 52 3.20 -19.40 5.17
N TRP A 53 3.70 -20.07 4.13
CA TRP A 53 3.86 -19.46 2.80
C TRP A 53 2.53 -19.31 2.05
N ARG A 54 1.50 -20.11 2.40
CA ARG A 54 0.22 -20.15 1.66
C ARG A 54 -0.52 -18.82 1.64
N PRO A 55 -0.65 -18.08 2.76
CA PRO A 55 -1.24 -16.75 2.75
C PRO A 55 -0.52 -15.77 1.82
N VAL A 56 0.82 -15.85 1.76
CA VAL A 56 1.63 -14.99 0.88
C VAL A 56 1.43 -15.37 -0.58
N THR A 57 1.53 -16.67 -0.91
CA THR A 57 1.32 -17.14 -2.28
C THR A 57 -0.11 -16.89 -2.76
N ALA A 58 -1.12 -17.05 -1.90
CA ALA A 58 -2.52 -16.83 -2.25
C ALA A 58 -2.84 -15.36 -2.57
N THR A 59 -2.06 -14.41 -2.04
CA THR A 59 -2.19 -12.99 -2.39
C THR A 59 -1.54 -12.60 -3.69
N LEU A 60 -0.53 -13.36 -4.12
CA LEU A 60 0.27 -13.07 -5.30
C LEU A 60 -0.13 -13.96 -6.49
N TYR A 61 -0.79 -15.09 -6.23
CA TYR A 61 -1.23 -16.05 -7.22
C TYR A 61 -2.65 -15.75 -7.69
N PHE A 62 -2.87 -15.92 -8.99
CA PHE A 62 -4.18 -15.90 -9.62
C PHE A 62 -4.20 -16.96 -10.73
N PRO A 63 -5.23 -17.82 -10.79
CA PRO A 63 -5.31 -18.86 -11.81
C PRO A 63 -5.60 -18.23 -13.17
N VAL A 64 -4.63 -18.35 -14.09
CA VAL A 64 -4.77 -17.82 -15.46
C VAL A 64 -5.30 -18.91 -16.38
N ASN A 65 -6.60 -18.84 -16.65
CA ASN A 65 -7.33 -19.69 -17.59
C ASN A 65 -8.05 -18.83 -18.65
N HIS A 66 -8.58 -19.46 -19.71
CA HIS A 66 -9.29 -18.74 -20.78
C HIS A 66 -10.48 -17.90 -20.27
N SER A 67 -11.14 -18.33 -19.20
CA SER A 67 -12.27 -17.61 -18.58
C SER A 67 -11.83 -16.51 -17.59
N THR A 68 -10.71 -16.69 -16.90
CA THR A 68 -10.26 -15.80 -15.80
C THR A 68 -9.17 -14.81 -16.23
N GLY A 69 -8.61 -14.97 -17.42
CA GLY A 69 -7.50 -14.14 -17.91
C GLY A 69 -7.84 -12.65 -18.01
N PHE A 70 -9.06 -12.30 -18.43
CA PHE A 70 -9.50 -10.90 -18.47
C PHE A 70 -9.55 -10.27 -17.07
N LEU A 71 -10.17 -10.97 -16.12
CA LEU A 71 -10.26 -10.53 -14.72
C LEU A 71 -8.86 -10.38 -14.09
N TYR A 72 -7.94 -11.30 -14.41
CA TYR A 72 -6.55 -11.22 -13.99
C TYR A 72 -5.86 -9.94 -14.50
N LEU A 73 -5.93 -9.69 -15.82
CA LEU A 73 -5.30 -8.51 -16.43
C LEU A 73 -5.86 -7.21 -15.85
N PHE A 74 -7.16 -7.17 -15.59
CA PHE A 74 -7.82 -6.01 -14.99
C PHE A 74 -7.35 -5.76 -13.56
N ASN A 75 -7.29 -6.82 -12.73
CA ASN A 75 -6.72 -6.73 -11.39
C ASN A 75 -5.24 -6.33 -11.41
N LEU A 76 -4.47 -6.82 -12.37
CA LEU A 76 -3.07 -6.47 -12.54
C LEU A 76 -2.90 -4.99 -12.94
N TYR A 77 -3.77 -4.47 -13.82
CA TYR A 77 -3.84 -3.05 -14.17
C TYR A 77 -4.19 -2.20 -12.94
N PHE A 78 -5.19 -2.60 -12.16
CA PHE A 78 -5.58 -1.88 -10.95
C PHE A 78 -4.49 -1.86 -9.89
N LEU A 79 -3.83 -3.00 -9.68
CA LEU A 79 -2.63 -3.08 -8.85
C LEU A 79 -1.63 -2.04 -9.32
N TYR A 80 -1.16 -2.12 -10.56
CA TYR A 80 -0.18 -1.17 -11.10
C TYR A 80 -0.62 0.28 -10.96
N HIS A 81 -1.84 0.60 -11.36
CA HIS A 81 -2.34 1.97 -11.49
C HIS A 81 -2.59 2.65 -10.14
N TYR A 82 -3.31 1.99 -9.23
CA TYR A 82 -3.68 2.58 -7.94
C TYR A 82 -2.57 2.44 -6.89
N SER A 83 -1.81 1.34 -6.92
CA SER A 83 -0.63 1.16 -6.07
C SER A 83 0.42 2.25 -6.37
N THR A 84 0.73 2.48 -7.65
CA THR A 84 1.68 3.53 -8.06
C THR A 84 1.23 4.90 -7.56
N ARG A 85 -0.05 5.25 -7.75
CA ARG A 85 -0.59 6.55 -7.30
C ARG A 85 -0.63 6.73 -5.78
N LEU A 86 -0.77 5.64 -5.03
CA LEU A 86 -0.67 5.71 -3.58
C LEU A 86 0.78 5.89 -3.14
N GLU A 87 1.72 5.12 -3.72
CA GLU A 87 3.14 5.18 -3.36
C GLU A 87 3.79 6.52 -3.74
N THR A 88 3.44 7.10 -4.90
CA THR A 88 3.97 8.41 -5.36
C THR A 88 3.08 9.60 -4.99
N GLY A 89 1.93 9.36 -4.39
CA GLY A 89 0.95 10.40 -4.04
C GLY A 89 0.80 10.51 -2.53
N ALA A 90 -0.18 9.78 -1.99
CA ALA A 90 -0.54 9.85 -0.57
C ALA A 90 0.60 9.45 0.38
N PHE A 91 1.52 8.57 -0.07
CA PHE A 91 2.64 8.07 0.71
C PHE A 91 4.01 8.49 0.15
N ASP A 92 4.05 9.54 -0.66
CA ASP A 92 5.31 10.00 -1.24
C ASP A 92 6.32 10.38 -0.14
N GLY A 93 7.58 9.97 -0.33
CA GLY A 93 8.64 10.11 0.66
C GLY A 93 8.46 9.31 1.97
N ARG A 94 7.37 8.54 2.14
CA ARG A 94 7.03 7.78 3.36
C ARG A 94 6.76 6.29 3.07
N PRO A 95 7.75 5.54 2.57
CA PRO A 95 7.59 4.14 2.19
C PRO A 95 7.14 3.24 3.36
N ALA A 96 7.59 3.53 4.60
CA ALA A 96 7.19 2.77 5.78
C ALA A 96 5.66 2.79 6.02
N ASN A 97 5.02 3.94 5.80
CA ASN A 97 3.57 4.08 5.99
C ASN A 97 2.80 3.31 4.91
N TYR A 98 3.32 3.31 3.68
CA TYR A 98 2.72 2.55 2.58
C TYR A 98 2.81 1.03 2.83
N ILE A 99 3.97 0.54 3.25
CA ILE A 99 4.16 -0.87 3.63
C ILE A 99 3.26 -1.24 4.80
N PHE A 100 3.13 -0.36 5.80
CA PHE A 100 2.24 -0.59 6.93
C PHE A 100 0.78 -0.73 6.49
N MET A 101 0.30 0.13 5.58
CA MET A 101 -1.03 -0.01 4.98
C MET A 101 -1.20 -1.36 4.27
N LEU A 102 -0.23 -1.75 3.44
CA LEU A 102 -0.27 -3.04 2.74
C LEU A 102 -0.30 -4.21 3.72
N LEU A 103 0.55 -4.19 4.74
CA LEU A 103 0.62 -5.23 5.77
C LEU A 103 -0.65 -5.30 6.61
N PHE A 104 -1.20 -4.16 7.01
CA PHE A 104 -2.45 -4.11 7.77
C PHE A 104 -3.60 -4.70 6.94
N ASN A 105 -3.76 -4.24 5.70
CA ASN A 105 -4.79 -4.77 4.80
C ASN A 105 -4.58 -6.27 4.55
N TRP A 106 -3.33 -6.68 4.32
CA TRP A 106 -2.96 -8.08 4.11
C TRP A 106 -3.34 -8.96 5.30
N ILE A 107 -2.99 -8.56 6.53
CA ILE A 107 -3.32 -9.33 7.74
C ILE A 107 -4.84 -9.45 7.90
N CYS A 108 -5.59 -8.35 7.75
CA CYS A 108 -7.05 -8.37 7.83
C CYS A 108 -7.66 -9.29 6.76
N ILE A 109 -7.19 -9.22 5.52
CA ILE A 109 -7.67 -10.07 4.41
C ILE A 109 -7.32 -11.54 4.65
N VAL A 110 -6.15 -11.85 5.20
CA VAL A 110 -5.76 -13.22 5.54
C VAL A 110 -6.68 -13.78 6.63
N ILE A 111 -6.97 -13.00 7.68
CA ILE A 111 -7.90 -13.40 8.74
C ILE A 111 -9.29 -13.66 8.17
N THR A 112 -9.85 -12.71 7.41
CA THR A 112 -11.17 -12.88 6.80
C THR A 112 -11.19 -14.03 5.80
N GLY A 113 -10.11 -14.20 5.04
CA GLY A 113 -9.94 -15.30 4.08
C GLY A 113 -9.95 -16.67 4.75
N MET A 114 -9.35 -16.79 5.94
CA MET A 114 -9.43 -18.01 6.73
C MET A 114 -10.84 -18.27 7.29
N LEU A 115 -11.56 -17.21 7.69
CA LEU A 115 -12.90 -17.34 8.26
C LEU A 115 -13.98 -17.65 7.22
N MET A 116 -13.83 -17.13 6.00
CA MET A 116 -14.81 -17.27 4.91
C MET A 116 -14.39 -18.31 3.86
N ASP A 117 -13.32 -19.07 4.11
CA ASP A 117 -12.74 -20.08 3.20
C ASP A 117 -12.42 -19.53 1.80
N MET A 118 -11.93 -18.28 1.73
CA MET A 118 -11.53 -17.66 0.47
C MET A 118 -10.17 -18.20 0.01
N GLN A 119 -10.13 -18.77 -1.20
CA GLN A 119 -8.93 -19.44 -1.72
C GLN A 119 -7.90 -18.46 -2.32
N LEU A 120 -8.36 -17.33 -2.86
CA LEU A 120 -7.55 -16.35 -3.57
C LEU A 120 -7.67 -14.98 -2.91
N LEU A 121 -6.54 -14.34 -2.63
CA LEU A 121 -6.49 -13.10 -1.86
C LEU A 121 -5.97 -11.91 -2.68
N MET A 122 -5.66 -12.11 -3.97
CA MET A 122 -5.21 -11.03 -4.86
C MET A 122 -6.29 -9.96 -5.06
N ILE A 123 -7.52 -10.37 -5.42
CA ILE A 123 -8.65 -9.45 -5.63
C ILE A 123 -8.93 -8.59 -4.38
N PRO A 124 -9.14 -9.17 -3.17
CA PRO A 124 -9.45 -8.35 -2.00
C PRO A 124 -8.30 -7.38 -1.67
N LEU A 125 -7.04 -7.78 -1.87
CA LEU A 125 -5.89 -6.91 -1.61
C LEU A 125 -5.85 -5.72 -2.58
N VAL A 126 -6.00 -5.98 -3.89
CA VAL A 126 -6.05 -4.93 -4.91
C VAL A 126 -7.24 -3.99 -4.67
N MET A 127 -8.41 -4.53 -4.36
CA MET A 127 -9.60 -3.73 -4.06
C MET A 127 -9.41 -2.88 -2.79
N SER A 128 -8.75 -3.39 -1.75
CA SER A 128 -8.46 -2.60 -0.55
C SER A 128 -7.56 -1.39 -0.85
N VAL A 129 -6.55 -1.57 -1.71
CA VAL A 129 -5.63 -0.50 -2.12
C VAL A 129 -6.35 0.53 -2.98
N LEU A 130 -7.15 0.06 -3.94
CA LEU A 130 -8.00 0.92 -4.77
C LEU A 130 -8.98 1.73 -3.91
N TYR A 131 -9.61 1.10 -2.92
CA TYR A 131 -10.51 1.75 -1.99
C TYR A 131 -9.80 2.87 -1.22
N VAL A 132 -8.63 2.59 -0.64
CA VAL A 132 -7.85 3.61 0.09
C VAL A 132 -7.48 4.78 -0.82
N TRP A 133 -7.07 4.51 -2.06
CA TRP A 133 -6.82 5.56 -3.06
C TRP A 133 -8.06 6.41 -3.33
N ALA A 134 -9.21 5.77 -3.53
CA ALA A 134 -10.48 6.44 -3.77
C ALA A 134 -10.91 7.34 -2.60
N GLN A 135 -10.59 6.94 -1.36
CA GLN A 135 -10.86 7.74 -0.16
C GLN A 135 -9.93 8.95 0.00
N PHE A 136 -8.67 8.86 -0.46
CA PHE A 136 -7.78 10.03 -0.49
C PHE A 136 -8.15 11.01 -1.60
N ASN A 137 -8.70 10.51 -2.71
CA ASN A 137 -8.94 11.29 -3.93
C ASN A 137 -10.45 11.47 -4.20
N LYS A 138 -11.28 11.60 -3.15
CA LYS A 138 -12.75 11.57 -3.24
C LYS A 138 -13.34 12.46 -4.33
N ASP A 139 -12.82 13.66 -4.50
CA ASP A 139 -13.33 14.65 -5.46
C ASP A 139 -12.70 14.55 -6.85
N THR A 140 -11.68 13.71 -7.03
CA THR A 140 -11.07 13.48 -8.33
C THR A 140 -12.06 12.75 -9.24
N ILE A 141 -12.29 13.31 -10.44
CA ILE A 141 -13.12 12.66 -11.45
C ILE A 141 -12.28 11.61 -12.17
N VAL A 142 -12.70 10.36 -12.06
CA VAL A 142 -12.10 9.24 -12.78
C VAL A 142 -12.95 8.89 -14.00
N SER A 143 -12.27 8.65 -15.11
CA SER A 143 -12.87 8.05 -16.29
C SER A 143 -12.85 6.54 -16.13
N PHE A 144 -14.00 5.90 -16.26
CA PHE A 144 -14.17 4.46 -16.29
C PHE A 144 -14.54 4.01 -17.71
N TRP A 145 -14.76 2.71 -17.87
CA TRP A 145 -15.08 2.10 -19.16
C TRP A 145 -16.26 2.80 -19.85
N PHE A 146 -16.22 2.80 -21.18
CA PHE A 146 -17.21 3.45 -22.04
C PHE A 146 -17.31 4.97 -21.90
N GLY A 147 -16.23 5.62 -21.42
CA GLY A 147 -16.18 7.09 -21.30
C GLY A 147 -17.03 7.64 -20.16
N THR A 148 -17.57 6.77 -19.30
CA THR A 148 -18.29 7.17 -18.10
C THR A 148 -17.35 7.88 -17.13
N ARG A 149 -17.81 8.97 -16.51
CA ARG A 149 -17.01 9.78 -15.58
C ARG A 149 -17.75 9.94 -14.28
N PHE A 150 -17.08 9.67 -13.17
CA PHE A 150 -17.65 9.82 -11.83
C PHE A 150 -16.57 10.15 -10.81
N LYS A 151 -16.97 10.55 -9.61
CA LYS A 151 -16.06 10.83 -8.50
C LYS A 151 -15.37 9.55 -8.00
N ALA A 152 -14.08 9.63 -7.67
CA ALA A 152 -13.28 8.46 -7.29
C ALA A 152 -13.89 7.64 -6.16
N HIS A 153 -14.61 8.26 -5.22
CA HIS A 153 -15.25 7.52 -4.12
C HIS A 153 -16.34 6.53 -4.56
N TYR A 154 -16.90 6.68 -5.77
CA TYR A 154 -17.84 5.71 -6.36
C TYR A 154 -17.14 4.54 -7.04
N LEU A 155 -15.85 4.69 -7.36
CA LEU A 155 -15.09 3.71 -8.12
C LEU A 155 -15.13 2.29 -7.55
N PRO A 156 -14.90 2.06 -6.23
CA PRO A 156 -14.91 0.69 -5.70
C PRO A 156 -16.28 0.01 -5.83
N TRP A 157 -17.36 0.81 -5.81
CA TRP A 157 -18.74 0.32 -5.94
C TRP A 157 -19.12 0.05 -7.39
N VAL A 158 -18.67 0.90 -8.32
CA VAL A 158 -18.88 0.70 -9.76
C VAL A 158 -18.16 -0.57 -10.22
N ILE A 159 -16.93 -0.79 -9.74
CA ILE A 159 -16.15 -1.99 -10.05
C ILE A 159 -16.84 -3.25 -9.50
N LEU A 160 -17.29 -3.20 -8.25
CA LEU A 160 -18.02 -4.30 -7.63
C LEU A 160 -19.30 -4.67 -8.39
N ALA A 161 -20.07 -3.68 -8.85
CA ALA A 161 -21.24 -3.92 -9.70
C ALA A 161 -20.86 -4.50 -11.07
N PHE A 162 -19.78 -4.00 -11.67
CA PHE A 162 -19.31 -4.46 -12.98
C PHE A 162 -18.79 -5.90 -12.94
N ASN A 163 -17.97 -6.24 -11.94
CA ASN A 163 -17.47 -7.59 -11.77
C ASN A 163 -18.57 -8.59 -11.45
N PHE A 164 -19.59 -8.20 -10.69
CA PHE A 164 -20.78 -9.03 -10.49
C PHE A 164 -21.45 -9.40 -11.82
N ILE A 165 -21.56 -8.46 -12.77
CA ILE A 165 -22.13 -8.70 -14.11
C ILE A 165 -21.27 -9.66 -14.95
N ILE A 166 -19.94 -9.58 -14.82
CA ILE A 166 -18.99 -10.40 -15.60
C ILE A 166 -18.77 -11.79 -14.99
N GLY A 167 -19.39 -12.07 -13.83
CA GLY A 167 -19.21 -13.35 -13.12
C GLY A 167 -17.94 -13.41 -12.27
N GLY A 168 -17.41 -12.25 -11.87
CA GLY A 168 -16.35 -12.14 -10.87
C GLY A 168 -16.85 -12.44 -9.45
N SER A 169 -15.90 -12.57 -8.52
CA SER A 169 -16.22 -12.89 -7.12
C SER A 169 -16.64 -11.64 -6.35
N PHE A 170 -17.95 -11.52 -6.11
CA PHE A 170 -18.52 -10.40 -5.34
C PHE A 170 -17.98 -10.33 -3.90
N ILE A 171 -17.81 -11.48 -3.25
CA ILE A 171 -17.38 -11.56 -1.85
C ILE A 171 -15.94 -11.09 -1.69
N ASP A 172 -15.07 -11.43 -2.63
CA ASP A 172 -13.66 -11.01 -2.63
C ASP A 172 -13.54 -9.49 -2.73
N GLU A 173 -14.34 -8.87 -3.59
CA GLU A 173 -14.31 -7.42 -3.80
C GLU A 173 -14.92 -6.65 -2.64
N LEU A 174 -16.04 -7.14 -2.12
CA LEU A 174 -16.67 -6.56 -0.94
C LEU A 174 -15.73 -6.65 0.27
N THR A 175 -15.06 -7.78 0.46
CA THR A 175 -14.05 -7.96 1.51
C THR A 175 -12.93 -6.94 1.37
N GLY A 176 -12.40 -6.75 0.17
CA GLY A 176 -11.37 -5.74 -0.10
C GLY A 176 -11.84 -4.31 0.25
N ASN A 177 -13.05 -3.96 -0.16
CA ASN A 177 -13.66 -2.66 0.15
C ASN A 177 -13.84 -2.44 1.65
N LEU A 178 -14.32 -3.47 2.38
CA LEU A 178 -14.50 -3.40 3.84
C LEU A 178 -13.16 -3.26 4.57
N VAL A 179 -12.13 -4.02 4.17
CA VAL A 179 -10.80 -3.92 4.78
C VAL A 179 -10.15 -2.58 4.48
N GLY A 180 -10.25 -2.08 3.25
CA GLY A 180 -9.78 -0.74 2.89
C GLY A 180 -10.48 0.35 3.70
N HIS A 181 -11.80 0.20 3.93
CA HIS A 181 -12.55 1.10 4.80
C HIS A 181 -12.10 1.02 6.25
N LEU A 182 -11.88 -0.19 6.78
CA LEU A 182 -11.40 -0.40 8.13
C LEU A 182 -10.05 0.30 8.37
N TYR A 183 -9.10 0.14 7.45
CA TYR A 183 -7.82 0.85 7.53
C TYR A 183 -8.03 2.37 7.51
N PHE A 184 -8.79 2.88 6.54
CA PHE A 184 -9.02 4.31 6.40
C PHE A 184 -9.72 4.91 7.62
N PHE A 185 -10.70 4.18 8.17
CA PHE A 185 -11.42 4.57 9.37
C PHE A 185 -10.51 4.64 10.60
N LEU A 186 -9.77 3.57 10.89
CA LEU A 186 -8.91 3.49 12.07
C LEU A 186 -7.71 4.45 12.01
N MET A 187 -7.15 4.65 10.82
CA MET A 187 -5.96 5.47 10.62
C MET A 187 -6.29 6.97 10.53
N PHE A 188 -7.37 7.36 9.85
CA PHE A 188 -7.64 8.77 9.53
C PHE A 188 -8.91 9.31 10.18
N LYS A 189 -10.04 8.60 10.06
CA LYS A 189 -11.33 9.13 10.49
C LYS A 189 -11.50 9.12 12.01
N TYR A 190 -11.13 8.00 12.64
CA TYR A 190 -11.22 7.82 14.08
C TYR A 190 -10.44 8.90 14.86
N PRO A 191 -9.15 9.18 14.58
CA PRO A 191 -8.43 10.23 15.31
C PRO A 191 -8.98 11.64 15.03
N MET A 192 -9.55 11.89 13.84
CA MET A 192 -10.16 13.19 13.51
C MET A 192 -11.46 13.45 14.27
N ASP A 193 -12.36 12.46 14.31
CA ASP A 193 -13.72 12.64 14.82
C ASP A 193 -13.83 12.44 16.34
N LEU A 194 -12.96 11.60 16.93
CA LEU A 194 -13.06 11.20 18.35
C LEU A 194 -11.93 11.75 19.23
N GLY A 195 -11.03 12.57 18.69
CA GLY A 195 -9.97 13.25 19.45
C GLY A 195 -8.98 12.32 20.19
N GLY A 196 -8.99 11.03 19.85
CA GLY A 196 -8.17 10.01 20.50
C GLY A 196 -6.74 9.94 19.94
N ARG A 197 -5.84 9.27 20.68
CA ARG A 197 -4.55 8.83 20.14
C ARG A 197 -4.78 7.96 18.90
N ALA A 198 -3.94 8.10 17.88
CA ALA A 198 -4.02 7.26 16.68
C ALA A 198 -3.95 5.77 17.08
N PHE A 199 -5.03 5.02 16.88
CA PHE A 199 -5.10 3.59 17.22
C PHE A 199 -4.09 2.76 16.40
N LEU A 200 -3.85 3.19 15.17
CA LEU A 200 -2.84 2.62 14.30
C LEU A 200 -1.69 3.62 14.16
N SER A 201 -0.49 3.18 14.52
CA SER A 201 0.75 3.90 14.26
C SER A 201 1.70 2.95 13.54
N THR A 202 2.39 3.46 12.52
CA THR A 202 3.40 2.67 11.82
C THR A 202 4.50 2.30 12.82
N PRO A 203 4.79 1.00 13.00
CA PRO A 203 5.77 0.56 13.99
C PRO A 203 7.18 1.04 13.65
N ASP A 204 7.95 1.40 14.68
CA ASP A 204 9.28 2.00 14.53
C ASP A 204 10.27 1.16 13.71
N PHE A 205 10.13 -0.17 13.73
CA PHE A 205 11.00 -1.04 12.95
C PHE A 205 10.85 -0.80 11.44
N LEU A 206 9.66 -0.42 10.96
CA LEU A 206 9.44 -0.13 9.54
C LEU A 206 10.16 1.16 9.13
N TYR A 207 10.22 2.17 10.02
CA TYR A 207 11.01 3.37 9.75
C TYR A 207 12.52 3.10 9.76
N ARG A 208 12.98 2.11 10.53
CA ARG A 208 14.39 1.67 10.49
C ARG A 208 14.74 0.95 9.19
N LEU A 209 13.82 0.14 8.67
CA LEU A 209 14.03 -0.61 7.43
C LEU A 209 13.81 0.25 6.17
N PHE A 210 12.83 1.15 6.24
CA PHE A 210 12.42 2.05 5.17
C PHE A 210 12.39 3.49 5.68
N PRO A 211 13.56 4.16 5.79
CA PRO A 211 13.63 5.51 6.31
C PRO A 211 12.82 6.46 5.43
N ASN A 212 12.12 7.39 6.09
CA ASN A 212 11.43 8.46 5.39
C ASN A 212 12.47 9.30 4.64
N ARG A 213 12.20 9.54 3.37
CA ARG A 213 13.02 10.43 2.56
C ARG A 213 12.58 11.85 2.91
N TRP A 214 13.35 12.54 3.75
CA TRP A 214 13.08 13.93 4.09
C TRP A 214 13.26 14.82 2.86
N GLY A 215 12.17 15.42 2.41
CA GLY A 215 12.13 16.36 1.30
C GLY A 215 10.80 16.25 0.57
N VAL A 216 10.05 17.35 0.57
CA VAL A 216 8.72 17.54 -0.07
C VAL A 216 7.55 16.96 0.74
N GLY A 217 6.94 17.84 1.54
CA GLY A 217 5.71 17.54 2.23
C GLY A 217 4.52 17.48 1.27
N SER A 218 3.78 16.37 1.29
CA SER A 218 2.33 16.37 1.10
C SER A 218 1.80 15.08 1.74
N GLY A 219 0.99 15.19 2.79
CA GLY A 219 0.53 13.99 3.51
C GLY A 219 -0.44 14.35 4.63
N PHE A 220 -1.73 14.26 4.32
CA PHE A 220 -2.86 14.53 5.20
C PHE A 220 -2.83 13.61 6.44
N GLY A 221 -3.00 14.19 7.63
CA GLY A 221 -3.47 13.47 8.82
C GLY A 221 -2.45 12.71 9.69
N VAL A 222 -1.13 12.87 9.51
CA VAL A 222 -0.15 12.33 10.49
C VAL A 222 0.62 13.47 11.11
N TYR A 223 0.55 13.58 12.43
CA TYR A 223 1.29 14.52 13.26
C TYR A 223 2.74 14.58 12.79
N ALA A 224 3.18 15.78 12.41
CA ALA A 224 4.60 16.06 12.25
C ALA A 224 5.25 15.72 13.58
N VAL A 225 6.10 14.69 13.61
CA VAL A 225 7.02 14.51 14.74
C VAL A 225 7.82 15.81 14.80
N PRO A 226 7.70 16.63 15.85
CA PRO A 226 8.43 17.87 15.92
C PRO A 226 9.92 17.54 15.79
N PRO A 227 10.71 18.35 15.06
CA PRO A 227 12.14 18.14 14.98
C PRO A 227 12.68 18.08 16.40
N ARG A 228 13.35 16.98 16.74
CA ARG A 228 14.15 16.91 17.95
C ARG A 228 15.10 18.11 17.90
N PRO A 229 15.06 19.07 18.85
CA PRO A 229 15.93 20.23 18.80
C PRO A 229 17.36 19.74 19.03
N GLY A 230 18.11 19.55 17.94
CA GLY A 230 19.45 18.97 18.00
C GLY A 230 20.05 18.49 16.67
N GLY A 231 19.45 18.82 15.52
CA GLY A 231 20.05 18.56 14.20
C GLY A 231 20.34 19.86 13.50
N THR A 232 21.58 20.33 13.59
CA THR A 232 22.11 21.50 12.88
C THR A 232 21.85 21.40 11.38
N ALA A 233 21.29 22.47 10.81
CA ALA A 233 21.20 22.68 9.37
C ALA A 233 22.58 22.54 8.73
N GLN A 234 22.70 21.67 7.73
CA GLN A 234 23.93 21.44 7.00
C GLN A 234 23.98 22.43 5.84
N GLU A 235 24.67 23.56 6.04
CA GLU A 235 25.03 24.49 4.97
C GLU A 235 26.14 23.91 4.07
N PRO A 236 26.22 24.34 2.79
CA PRO A 236 27.18 23.79 1.83
C PRO A 236 28.62 24.19 2.17
N ALA A 237 29.53 23.22 2.10
CA ALA A 237 30.94 23.39 2.40
C ALA A 237 31.66 24.31 1.40
N GLY A 238 32.06 25.49 1.88
CA GLY A 238 33.06 26.38 1.28
C GLY A 238 34.18 26.63 2.29
N GLY A 239 35.44 26.57 1.83
CA GLY A 239 36.61 26.31 2.66
C GLY A 239 37.00 27.39 3.69
N GLY A 240 37.80 26.98 4.67
CA GLY A 240 38.42 27.90 5.62
C GLY A 240 38.95 27.23 6.88
N ARG A 241 40.28 27.29 7.07
CA ARG A 241 41.03 26.91 8.27
C ARG A 241 40.44 27.49 9.56
N GLY A 242 40.56 26.73 10.64
CA GLY A 242 40.70 27.27 12.01
C GLY A 242 39.68 26.72 12.99
N GLY A 243 40.10 25.72 13.78
CA GLY A 243 39.34 25.29 14.94
C GLY A 243 39.21 26.43 15.95
N ARG A 244 37.98 26.75 16.37
CA ARG A 244 37.73 27.64 17.49
C ARG A 244 36.49 27.15 18.25
N HIS A 245 36.74 26.53 19.40
CA HIS A 245 35.70 26.13 20.34
C HIS A 245 34.98 27.38 20.86
N ASN A 246 33.66 27.42 20.70
CA ASN A 246 32.80 28.51 21.17
C ASN A 246 32.42 28.25 22.63
N TRP A 247 33.22 28.77 23.56
CA TRP A 247 32.87 28.75 24.99
C TRP A 247 31.84 29.84 25.27
N GLY A 248 30.78 29.46 26.01
CA GLY A 248 29.50 30.15 26.11
C GLY A 248 29.54 31.66 26.34
N GLN A 249 28.57 32.36 25.73
CA GLN A 249 28.27 33.76 26.01
C GLN A 249 27.58 33.88 27.37
N GLY A 250 28.20 34.61 28.30
CA GLY A 250 27.58 35.00 29.56
C GLY A 250 26.57 36.12 29.36
N PHE A 251 25.41 36.02 30.02
CA PHE A 251 24.40 37.08 30.10
C PHE A 251 24.85 38.17 31.09
N ARG A 252 24.71 39.44 30.71
CA ARG A 252 24.83 40.57 31.64
C ARG A 252 23.48 40.82 32.32
N LEU A 253 23.48 40.80 33.64
CA LEU A 253 22.38 41.27 34.47
C LEU A 253 22.63 42.74 34.84
N GLY A 254 21.67 43.61 34.54
CA GLY A 254 21.54 44.94 35.15
C GLY A 254 21.92 46.12 34.26
N GLY A 255 21.03 47.11 34.23
CA GLY A 255 21.23 48.45 33.71
C GLY A 255 19.88 49.12 33.48
N GLU A 256 19.49 49.97 34.42
CA GLU A 256 18.28 50.81 34.45
C GLU A 256 18.10 51.71 33.22
#